data_AF-A0A6G0U9J7-F1
#
_entry.id   AF-A0A6G0U9J7-F1
#
_cell.length_a   1.000
_cell.length_b   1.000
_cell.length_c   1.000
_cell.angle_alpha   90.00
_cell.angle_beta   90.00
_cell.angle_gamma   90.00
#
_symmetry.space_group_name_H-M   'P 1'
#
loop_
_entity.id
_entity.type
_entity.pdbx_description
1 polymer ?
#
loop_
_entity_poly.entity_id
_entity_poly.type
_entity_poly.pdbx_seq_one_letter_code
_entity_poly.pdbx_strand_id
1 'polypeptide(L)'
;MPRGYRTRLHNVPGWNELSENLYREYMNGNIDVADDLLTSLDEYRKEKWNKTMTALDFRHSSREAWSLLKKLGGKQHTRRAETSTSPNQVANHIVNVSRMPSNKRHTIQIRKRFRDLKKECTQTHELSAPYSVAEITTALKDLKPGKAAGPDGMHPEFLINCGPNTRRWLSKFYTDIQQSVHMNDKTSNFRTLNNGLAQGSVLAPLLFNVYIADLPLTHSIKFAYADDLAIVTQHKDLNETERILTDDLITLGNYFHAWRLKPNTSKTEASCFHLNNKLASAQLDITFNGDALNHNCHPKYLGITLDRTLSFKTHLENTAAKLNSRNNIIHKLCGTSWGASAHTLRCSALGLVYPVAEYCASVWLNSAHVAKVDTQLNTTMRLISGTIKSTPTHWLPTLTAIAPPPLRRASALVKELSKISLNHELPINNFIDDATKTRLKSRKPTPKTAKDLIDANFDMMTQWEQTWAAVAENDNILCNISPGHIPTGFDLQRNLWCTLNRIRTSHGRCADSLHKWGMRDSPKCDCGAEKQTIYHIAFVCPIHAYQGPRIDCLTTPPKFIKWLEELELDL
;
A
#
# COMPACT_ATOMS: atom_id res chain seq x y z
N MET A 1 32.53 -32.40 6.09
CA MET A 1 32.17 -31.27 6.98
C MET A 1 31.53 -30.14 6.17
N PRO A 2 30.21 -29.89 6.27
CA PRO A 2 29.61 -28.68 5.74
C PRO A 2 30.04 -27.48 6.59
N ARG A 3 30.44 -26.40 5.93
CA ARG A 3 31.04 -25.21 6.55
C ARG A 3 30.01 -24.46 7.40
N GLY A 4 30.19 -24.49 8.72
CA GLY A 4 29.39 -23.68 9.65
C GLY A 4 29.47 -24.04 11.14
N TYR A 5 30.49 -24.77 11.60
CA TYR A 5 30.56 -25.24 12.99
C TYR A 5 30.77 -24.06 13.96
N ARG A 6 29.70 -23.67 14.66
CA ARG A 6 29.78 -22.84 15.88
C ARG A 6 29.85 -23.78 17.07
N THR A 7 30.95 -23.76 17.80
CA THR A 7 31.34 -24.62 18.93
C THR A 7 30.46 -24.55 20.19
N ARG A 8 29.28 -23.93 20.14
CA ARG A 8 28.34 -23.88 21.26
C ARG A 8 27.03 -24.55 20.86
N LEU A 9 26.86 -25.82 21.26
CA LEU A 9 25.66 -26.65 21.10
C LEU A 9 24.34 -25.90 21.41
N HIS A 10 24.35 -24.94 22.34
CA HIS A 10 23.18 -24.15 22.75
C HIS A 10 22.63 -23.13 21.73
N ASN A 11 23.26 -22.94 20.57
CA ASN A 11 22.82 -21.92 19.60
C ASN A 11 22.20 -22.48 18.31
N VAL A 12 22.00 -23.80 18.22
CA VAL A 12 21.26 -24.39 17.09
C VAL A 12 19.76 -24.18 17.32
N PRO A 13 19.04 -23.45 16.44
CA PRO A 13 17.61 -23.26 16.59
C PRO A 13 16.90 -24.61 16.52
N GLY A 14 16.19 -24.95 17.59
CA GLY A 14 15.42 -26.19 17.72
C GLY A 14 16.13 -27.33 18.45
N TRP A 15 17.31 -27.09 19.01
CA TRP A 15 18.01 -28.05 19.85
C TRP A 15 17.23 -28.36 21.14
N ASN A 16 17.08 -29.63 21.46
CA ASN A 16 16.35 -30.18 22.60
C ASN A 16 17.05 -31.46 23.11
N GLU A 17 16.51 -32.10 24.15
CA GLU A 17 17.12 -33.28 24.77
C GLU A 17 17.19 -34.50 23.82
N LEU A 18 16.19 -34.68 22.96
CA LEU A 18 16.16 -35.75 21.96
C LEU A 18 17.26 -35.56 20.90
N SER A 19 17.39 -34.36 20.36
CA SER A 19 18.45 -34.03 19.39
C SER A 19 19.85 -34.06 20.00
N GLU A 20 20.00 -33.75 21.29
CA GLU A 20 21.26 -33.94 22.02
C GLU A 20 21.64 -35.42 22.11
N ASN A 21 20.68 -36.31 22.39
CA ASN A 21 20.94 -37.76 22.48
C ASN A 21 21.28 -38.36 21.10
N LEU A 22 20.52 -38.03 20.06
CA LEU A 22 20.79 -38.46 18.68
C LEU A 22 22.14 -37.94 18.17
N TYR A 23 22.51 -36.72 18.54
CA TYR A 23 23.83 -36.17 18.21
C TYR A 23 24.98 -36.93 18.91
N ARG A 24 24.80 -37.32 20.18
CA ARG A 24 25.81 -38.11 20.90
C ARG A 24 26.00 -39.49 20.27
N GLU A 25 24.92 -40.14 19.86
CA GLU A 25 24.98 -41.42 19.14
C GLU A 25 25.67 -41.29 17.78
N TYR A 26 25.38 -40.21 17.05
CA TYR A 26 26.08 -39.88 15.80
C TYR A 26 27.60 -39.70 16.02
N MET A 27 27.98 -38.94 17.06
CA MET A 27 29.39 -38.72 17.39
C MET A 27 30.12 -39.98 17.87
N ASN A 28 29.37 -40.97 18.37
CA ASN A 28 29.88 -42.29 18.76
C ASN A 28 29.98 -43.27 17.56
N GLY A 29 29.68 -42.83 16.34
CA GLY A 29 29.93 -43.60 15.11
C GLY A 29 28.70 -44.24 14.47
N ASN A 30 27.49 -44.03 15.02
CA ASN A 30 26.25 -44.48 14.38
C ASN A 30 25.82 -43.47 13.32
N ILE A 31 26.04 -43.75 12.04
CA ILE A 31 25.72 -42.80 10.95
C ILE A 31 24.22 -42.74 10.66
N ASP A 32 23.48 -43.80 11.01
CA ASP A 32 22.07 -43.97 10.66
C ASP A 32 21.15 -42.99 11.41
N VAL A 33 21.58 -42.47 12.57
CA VAL A 33 20.81 -41.50 13.36
C VAL A 33 20.92 -40.06 12.85
N ALA A 34 21.68 -39.81 11.78
CA ALA A 34 21.85 -38.47 11.22
C ALA A 34 20.54 -37.92 10.61
N ASP A 35 19.79 -38.77 9.90
CA ASP A 35 18.50 -38.39 9.33
C ASP A 35 17.42 -38.21 10.41
N ASP A 36 17.46 -39.04 11.46
CA ASP A 36 16.59 -38.90 12.63
C ASP A 36 16.87 -37.59 13.39
N LEU A 37 18.14 -37.20 13.54
CA LEU A 37 18.53 -35.93 14.13
C LEU A 37 18.00 -34.74 13.33
N LEU A 38 18.13 -34.76 12.01
CA LEU A 38 17.62 -33.70 11.13
C LEU A 38 16.09 -33.62 11.19
N THR A 39 15.42 -34.78 11.16
CA THR A 39 13.97 -34.89 11.26
C THR A 39 13.47 -34.33 12.60
N SER A 40 14.09 -34.70 13.71
CA SER A 40 13.76 -34.19 15.05
C SER A 40 13.87 -32.67 15.15
N LEU A 41 14.94 -32.09 14.59
CA LEU A 41 15.13 -30.64 14.56
C LEU A 41 14.06 -29.93 13.72
N ASP A 42 13.71 -30.49 12.56
CA ASP A 42 12.70 -29.91 11.67
C ASP A 42 11.29 -30.03 12.24
N GLU A 43 10.96 -31.16 12.88
CA GLU A 43 9.70 -31.33 13.62
C GLU A 43 9.57 -30.32 14.75
N TYR A 44 10.61 -30.15 15.58
CA TYR A 44 10.57 -29.16 16.66
C TYR A 44 10.42 -27.73 16.11
N ARG A 45 11.14 -27.38 15.04
CA ARG A 45 11.01 -26.06 14.38
C ARG A 45 9.60 -25.86 13.84
N LYS A 46 9.03 -26.88 13.20
CA LYS A 46 7.66 -26.88 12.66
C LYS A 46 6.65 -26.72 13.79
N GLU A 47 6.79 -27.45 14.89
CA GLU A 47 5.92 -27.36 16.05
C GLU A 47 5.99 -25.96 16.70
N LYS A 48 7.19 -25.44 16.91
CA LYS A 48 7.39 -24.09 17.45
C LYS A 48 6.81 -23.02 16.53
N TRP A 49 7.00 -23.16 15.22
CA TRP A 49 6.41 -22.25 14.23
C TRP A 49 4.88 -22.33 14.24
N ASN A 50 4.31 -23.54 14.28
CA ASN A 50 2.87 -23.74 14.39
C ASN A 50 2.32 -23.10 15.67
N LYS A 51 2.92 -23.35 16.84
CA LYS A 51 2.53 -22.70 18.11
C LYS A 51 2.56 -21.17 17.99
N THR A 52 3.62 -20.63 17.38
CA THR A 52 3.75 -19.19 17.15
C THR A 52 2.65 -18.65 16.23
N MET A 53 2.32 -19.38 15.15
CA MET A 53 1.29 -18.99 14.18
C MET A 53 -0.13 -19.12 14.74
N THR A 54 -0.40 -20.14 15.55
CA THR A 54 -1.70 -20.35 16.22
C THR A 54 -1.94 -19.29 17.29
N ALA A 55 -0.89 -18.90 18.02
CA ALA A 55 -0.96 -17.80 18.99
C ALA A 55 -1.00 -16.41 18.33
N LEU A 56 -0.76 -16.31 17.02
CA LEU A 56 -0.69 -15.04 16.31
C LEU A 56 -2.09 -14.46 16.09
N ASP A 57 -2.47 -13.52 16.94
CA ASP A 57 -3.77 -12.85 16.89
C ASP A 57 -3.64 -11.37 16.49
N PHE A 58 -4.50 -10.94 15.57
CA PHE A 58 -4.60 -9.55 15.13
C PHE A 58 -5.74 -8.79 15.83
N ARG A 59 -6.54 -9.43 16.69
CA ARG A 59 -7.71 -8.82 17.35
C ARG A 59 -7.37 -7.94 18.56
N HIS A 60 -6.45 -8.37 19.42
CA HIS A 60 -6.20 -7.69 20.71
C HIS A 60 -4.82 -7.01 20.85
N SER A 61 -3.76 -7.50 20.19
CA SER A 61 -2.43 -6.84 20.17
C SER A 61 -1.67 -7.14 18.89
N SER A 62 -1.76 -6.24 17.91
CA SER A 62 -1.16 -6.45 16.59
C SER A 62 0.35 -6.18 16.53
N ARG A 63 0.97 -5.64 17.58
CA ARG A 63 2.38 -5.20 17.55
C ARG A 63 3.36 -6.35 17.30
N GLU A 64 3.17 -7.48 17.95
CA GLU A 64 4.05 -8.66 17.78
C GLU A 64 3.89 -9.27 16.39
N ALA A 65 2.65 -9.40 15.94
CA ALA A 65 2.32 -9.87 14.59
C ALA A 65 2.94 -8.96 13.51
N TRP A 66 2.79 -7.63 13.63
CA TRP A 66 3.41 -6.66 12.74
C TRP A 66 4.94 -6.69 12.79
N SER A 67 5.53 -6.88 13.97
CA SER A 67 6.98 -7.04 14.15
C SER A 67 7.50 -8.28 13.42
N LEU A 68 6.78 -9.40 13.51
CA LEU A 68 7.13 -10.63 12.78
C LEU A 68 7.04 -10.44 11.27
N LEU A 69 5.94 -9.86 10.76
CA LEU A 69 5.78 -9.55 9.34
C LEU A 69 6.92 -8.68 8.82
N LYS A 70 7.34 -7.68 9.59
CA LYS A 70 8.47 -6.81 9.27
C LYS A 70 9.80 -7.57 9.19
N LYS A 71 10.04 -8.53 10.09
CA LYS A 71 11.22 -9.40 10.07
C LYS A 71 11.24 -10.32 8.84
N LEU A 72 10.08 -10.85 8.44
CA LEU A 72 9.93 -11.74 7.29
C LEU A 72 10.05 -11.02 5.93
N GLY A 73 9.72 -9.72 5.90
CA GLY A 73 9.74 -8.83 4.74
C GLY A 73 11.09 -8.52 4.11
N GLY A 74 12.16 -9.22 4.50
CA GLY A 74 13.40 -9.22 3.72
C GLY A 74 14.25 -7.95 3.84
N LYS A 75 13.95 -7.04 4.77
CA LYS A 75 15.06 -6.34 5.44
C LYS A 75 15.44 -7.21 6.62
N GLN A 76 16.33 -8.19 6.39
CA GLN A 76 17.35 -8.41 7.41
C GLN A 76 17.82 -6.99 7.73
N HIS A 77 17.65 -6.55 8.97
CA HIS A 77 18.66 -5.63 9.44
C HIS A 77 19.95 -6.44 9.24
N THR A 78 20.66 -6.23 8.12
CA THR A 78 22.12 -6.14 8.18
C THR A 78 22.30 -5.38 9.46
N ARG A 79 22.73 -6.06 10.53
CA ARG A 79 22.86 -5.50 11.88
C ARG A 79 23.33 -4.09 11.63
N ARG A 80 22.41 -3.10 11.74
CA ARG A 80 22.60 -1.81 11.05
C ARG A 80 23.88 -1.37 11.70
N ALA A 81 25.02 -1.36 10.97
CA ALA A 81 26.27 -0.89 11.55
C ALA A 81 25.87 0.42 12.17
N GLU A 82 25.86 0.50 13.51
CA GLU A 82 25.06 1.49 14.25
C GLU A 82 25.27 2.79 13.51
N THR A 83 24.26 3.21 12.73
CA THR A 83 24.48 4.41 11.93
C THR A 83 24.60 5.45 13.00
N SER A 84 25.79 6.02 13.15
CA SER A 84 26.17 6.87 14.28
C SER A 84 25.31 8.13 14.38
N THR A 85 24.28 8.25 13.53
CA THR A 85 23.24 9.26 13.46
C THR A 85 22.54 9.40 14.81
N SER A 86 23.09 10.27 15.64
CA SER A 86 22.51 10.70 16.91
C SER A 86 21.20 11.48 16.69
N PRO A 87 20.30 11.55 17.69
CA PRO A 87 19.16 12.46 17.68
C PRO A 87 19.56 13.91 17.34
N ASN A 88 20.75 14.33 17.76
CA ASN A 88 21.31 15.63 17.43
C ASN A 88 21.67 15.79 15.94
N GLN A 89 22.15 14.74 15.27
CA GLN A 89 22.40 14.78 13.82
C GLN A 89 21.10 14.86 13.02
N VAL A 90 20.04 14.17 13.46
CA VAL A 90 18.70 14.28 12.85
C VAL A 90 18.13 15.68 13.06
N ALA A 91 18.14 16.19 14.30
CA ALA A 91 17.70 17.56 14.61
C ALA A 91 18.50 18.62 13.84
N ASN A 92 19.81 18.44 13.68
CA ASN A 92 20.65 19.29 12.83
C ASN A 92 20.25 19.21 11.35
N HIS A 93 19.97 18.01 10.85
CA HIS A 93 19.54 17.84 9.46
C HIS A 93 18.21 18.54 9.20
N ILE A 94 17.21 18.40 10.09
CA ILE A 94 15.93 19.11 9.99
C ILE A 94 16.15 20.63 9.94
N VAL A 95 17.00 21.17 10.82
CA VAL A 95 17.36 22.61 10.82
C VAL A 95 18.14 23.03 9.57
N ASN A 96 18.94 22.15 8.99
CA ASN A 96 19.72 22.44 7.80
C ASN A 96 18.88 22.38 6.52
N VAL A 97 17.90 21.47 6.44
CA VAL A 97 16.95 21.41 5.31
C VAL A 97 16.04 22.64 5.31
N SER A 98 15.74 23.22 6.48
CA SER A 98 15.02 24.49 6.60
C SER A 98 15.89 25.75 6.41
N ARG A 99 17.20 25.60 6.18
CA ARG A 99 18.12 26.73 5.91
C ARG A 99 18.52 26.77 4.43
N MET A 100 18.41 27.94 3.80
CA MET A 100 18.95 28.14 2.44
C MET A 100 20.48 27.99 2.41
N PRO A 101 21.05 27.34 1.37
CA PRO A 101 22.50 27.26 1.19
C PRO A 101 23.08 28.66 0.98
N SER A 102 24.14 28.98 1.73
CA SER A 102 24.71 30.32 1.77
C SER A 102 26.14 30.31 1.19
N ASN A 103 26.36 30.98 0.06
CA ASN A 103 27.71 31.20 -0.48
C ASN A 103 28.52 32.06 0.51
N LYS A 104 29.61 31.55 1.08
CA LYS A 104 30.39 32.23 2.14
C LYS A 104 30.70 33.70 1.83
N ARG A 105 31.13 34.03 0.60
CA ARG A 105 31.43 35.43 0.21
C ARG A 105 30.15 36.27 0.18
N HIS A 106 29.08 35.74 -0.40
CA HIS A 106 27.77 36.39 -0.43
C HIS A 106 27.18 36.54 0.99
N THR A 107 27.34 35.54 1.85
CA THR A 107 26.88 35.56 3.26
C THR A 107 27.67 36.54 4.10
N ILE A 108 28.99 36.68 3.86
CA ILE A 108 29.81 37.71 4.52
C ILE A 108 29.39 39.10 4.05
N GLN A 109 29.19 39.30 2.74
CA GLN A 109 28.67 40.57 2.20
C GLN A 109 27.28 40.90 2.74
N ILE A 110 26.35 39.94 2.74
CA ILE A 110 25.01 40.11 3.32
C ILE A 110 25.09 40.35 4.82
N ARG A 111 25.95 39.66 5.59
CA ARG A 111 26.12 39.93 7.03
C ARG A 111 26.78 41.26 7.32
N LYS A 112 27.64 41.75 6.42
CA LYS A 112 28.22 43.10 6.53
C LYS A 112 27.14 44.14 6.24
N ARG A 113 26.48 44.03 5.08
CA ARG A 113 25.34 44.88 4.70
C ARG A 113 24.21 44.85 5.73
N PHE A 114 23.89 43.68 6.29
CA PHE A 114 22.91 43.53 7.36
C PHE A 114 23.37 44.17 8.67
N ARG A 115 24.66 44.10 9.04
CA ARG A 115 25.19 44.81 10.21
C ARG A 115 25.16 46.33 10.03
N ASP A 116 25.45 46.79 8.81
CA ASP A 116 25.45 48.21 8.49
C ASP A 116 23.99 48.74 8.48
N LEU A 117 23.07 48.04 7.81
CA LEU A 117 21.62 48.32 7.85
C LEU A 117 21.04 48.21 9.27
N LYS A 118 21.52 47.28 10.10
CA LYS A 118 21.05 47.11 11.49
C LYS A 118 21.56 48.21 12.43
N LYS A 119 22.64 48.91 12.06
CA LYS A 119 23.11 50.13 12.77
C LYS A 119 22.30 51.36 12.39
N GLU A 120 21.79 51.39 11.16
CA GLU A 120 20.90 52.45 10.65
C GLU A 120 19.44 52.23 11.06
N CYS A 121 19.06 51.00 11.40
CA CYS A 121 17.72 50.66 11.86
C CYS A 121 17.54 51.01 13.34
N THR A 122 16.66 51.97 13.63
CA THR A 122 16.04 52.10 14.95
C THR A 122 15.37 50.77 15.31
N GLN A 123 15.52 50.36 16.58
CA GLN A 123 15.06 49.07 17.07
C GLN A 123 13.55 48.87 16.78
N THR A 124 13.21 47.64 16.40
CA THR A 124 11.87 47.07 16.12
C THR A 124 11.24 47.38 14.76
N HIS A 125 11.62 46.60 13.74
CA HIS A 125 10.77 46.39 12.57
C HIS A 125 9.70 45.34 12.93
N GLU A 126 8.41 45.61 12.66
CA GLU A 126 7.25 44.76 13.02
C GLU A 126 7.45 43.27 12.71
N LEU A 127 8.07 42.96 11.56
CA LEU A 127 8.35 41.60 11.09
C LEU A 127 9.34 40.78 11.95
N SER A 128 9.97 41.38 12.96
CA SER A 128 10.97 40.73 13.83
C SER A 128 10.56 40.70 15.31
N ALA A 129 9.42 41.30 15.65
CA ALA A 129 8.86 41.21 16.98
C ALA A 129 8.12 39.86 17.18
N PRO A 130 8.06 39.34 18.41
CA PRO A 130 7.12 38.26 18.75
C PRO A 130 5.72 38.57 18.24
N TYR A 131 5.05 37.59 17.62
CA TYR A 131 3.66 37.77 17.22
C TYR A 131 2.82 38.11 18.46
N SER A 132 2.18 39.27 18.39
CA SER A 132 1.25 39.74 19.40
C SER A 132 -0.14 39.12 19.18
N VAL A 133 -0.92 39.03 20.25
CA VAL A 133 -2.33 38.61 20.16
C VAL A 133 -3.15 39.56 19.27
N ALA A 134 -2.73 40.83 19.19
CA ALA A 134 -3.34 41.83 18.33
C ALA A 134 -3.10 41.52 16.85
N GLU A 135 -1.88 41.19 16.45
CA GLU A 135 -1.56 40.79 15.06
C GLU A 135 -2.28 39.51 14.66
N ILE A 136 -2.33 38.50 15.54
CA ILE A 136 -3.13 37.29 15.31
C ILE A 136 -4.60 37.66 15.15
N THR A 137 -5.12 38.58 15.96
CA THR A 137 -6.51 39.04 15.84
C THR A 137 -6.77 39.79 14.54
N THR A 138 -5.82 40.59 14.06
CA THR A 138 -5.92 41.28 12.77
C THR A 138 -5.86 40.29 11.60
N ALA A 139 -4.91 39.37 11.59
CA ALA A 139 -4.81 38.33 10.57
C ALA A 139 -6.05 37.42 10.53
N LEU A 140 -6.65 37.13 11.69
CA LEU A 140 -7.92 36.41 11.79
C LEU A 140 -9.12 37.20 11.25
N LYS A 141 -9.07 38.53 11.20
CA LYS A 141 -10.12 39.35 10.57
C LYS A 141 -10.01 39.38 9.04
N ASP A 142 -8.80 39.24 8.51
CA ASP A 142 -8.55 39.19 7.07
C ASP A 142 -8.90 37.83 6.44
N LEU A 143 -9.10 36.81 7.27
CA LEU A 143 -9.66 35.52 6.86
C LEU A 143 -11.09 35.72 6.35
N LYS A 144 -11.31 35.43 5.07
CA LYS A 144 -12.62 35.55 4.44
C LYS A 144 -13.58 34.49 5.01
N PRO A 145 -14.72 34.88 5.63
CA PRO A 145 -15.76 33.94 6.02
C PRO A 145 -16.45 33.34 4.79
N GLY A 146 -17.15 32.22 4.97
CA GLY A 146 -17.88 31.51 3.92
C GLY A 146 -17.00 30.68 3.00
N LYS A 147 -15.84 30.20 3.49
CA LYS A 147 -14.93 29.33 2.74
C LYS A 147 -15.04 27.89 3.24
N ALA A 148 -14.85 26.94 2.32
CA ALA A 148 -14.93 25.51 2.62
C ALA A 148 -14.02 25.12 3.79
N ALA A 149 -14.49 24.21 4.64
CA ALA A 149 -13.69 23.65 5.72
C ALA A 149 -12.40 23.02 5.20
N GLY A 150 -11.33 23.11 5.99
CA GLY A 150 -10.11 22.38 5.72
C GLY A 150 -10.34 20.86 5.70
N PRO A 151 -9.35 20.06 5.27
CA PRO A 151 -9.41 18.59 5.29
C PRO A 151 -9.64 17.99 6.68
N ASP A 152 -9.41 18.78 7.72
CA ASP A 152 -9.66 18.51 9.14
C ASP A 152 -11.10 18.81 9.59
N GLY A 153 -11.96 19.29 8.68
CA GLY A 153 -13.34 19.68 8.98
C GLY A 153 -13.45 21.02 9.71
N MET A 154 -12.35 21.77 9.86
CA MET A 154 -12.38 23.07 10.51
C MET A 154 -12.69 24.18 9.50
N HIS A 155 -13.84 24.81 9.69
CA HIS A 155 -14.20 26.02 8.96
C HIS A 155 -13.34 27.22 9.42
N PRO A 156 -12.94 28.13 8.51
CA PRO A 156 -12.24 29.38 8.87
C PRO A 156 -12.94 30.16 9.98
N GLU A 157 -14.26 30.07 10.07
CA GLU A 157 -15.12 30.62 11.12
C GLU A 157 -14.73 30.15 12.52
N PHE A 158 -14.22 28.92 12.69
CA PHE A 158 -13.71 28.45 13.98
C PHE A 158 -12.45 29.18 14.40
N LEU A 159 -11.59 29.54 13.45
CA LEU A 159 -10.38 30.33 13.70
C LEU A 159 -10.74 31.80 13.91
N ILE A 160 -11.64 32.36 13.11
CA ILE A 160 -12.14 33.74 13.25
C ILE A 160 -12.77 33.94 14.63
N ASN A 161 -13.59 32.99 15.08
CA ASN A 161 -14.29 33.04 16.37
C ASN A 161 -13.50 32.40 17.53
N CYS A 162 -12.23 32.04 17.34
CA CYS A 162 -11.47 31.38 18.39
C CYS A 162 -11.26 32.31 19.60
N GLY A 163 -11.36 31.74 20.81
CA GLY A 163 -11.29 32.49 22.05
C GLY A 163 -9.89 33.07 22.36
N PRO A 164 -9.80 33.98 23.34
CA PRO A 164 -8.55 34.69 23.67
C PRO A 164 -7.41 33.78 24.14
N ASN A 165 -7.71 32.59 24.66
CA ASN A 165 -6.71 31.60 25.04
C ASN A 165 -6.08 30.93 23.81
N THR A 166 -6.89 30.57 22.81
CA THR A 166 -6.42 30.03 21.54
C THR A 166 -5.56 31.06 20.80
N ARG A 167 -5.97 32.33 20.80
CA ARG A 167 -5.17 33.41 20.18
C ARG A 167 -3.84 33.65 20.89
N ARG A 168 -3.80 33.58 22.22
CA ARG A 168 -2.55 33.61 23.02
C ARG A 168 -1.65 32.40 22.76
N TRP A 169 -2.25 31.23 22.57
CA TRP A 169 -1.50 30.03 22.22
C TRP A 169 -0.89 30.14 20.83
N LEU A 170 -1.68 30.60 19.83
CA LEU A 170 -1.21 30.85 18.47
C LEU A 170 -0.07 31.86 18.46
N SER A 171 -0.19 32.97 19.20
CA SER A 171 0.85 34.01 19.26
C SER A 171 2.18 33.44 19.79
N LYS A 172 2.14 32.60 20.83
CA LYS A 172 3.33 31.87 21.32
C LYS A 172 3.85 30.85 20.32
N PHE A 173 2.96 30.08 19.70
CA PHE A 173 3.29 29.05 18.72
C PHE A 173 4.04 29.62 17.51
N TYR A 174 3.65 30.81 17.02
CA TYR A 174 4.33 31.46 15.90
C TYR A 174 5.60 32.25 16.30
N THR A 175 5.80 32.52 17.59
CA THR A 175 6.95 33.30 18.09
C THR A 175 8.21 32.44 18.26
N ASP A 176 8.09 31.30 18.93
CA ASP A 176 9.25 30.46 19.27
C ASP A 176 8.90 28.98 19.08
N ILE A 177 9.27 28.41 17.94
CA ILE A 177 9.13 26.99 17.68
C ILE A 177 10.40 26.28 18.15
N GLN A 178 10.31 25.55 19.26
CA GLN A 178 11.38 24.66 19.72
C GLN A 178 11.04 23.21 19.38
N GLN A 179 12.01 22.49 18.81
CA GLN A 179 11.88 21.07 18.53
C GLN A 179 12.98 20.26 19.22
N SER A 180 12.63 19.05 19.67
CA SER A 180 13.56 18.02 20.07
C SER A 180 13.13 16.69 19.44
N VAL A 181 14.11 15.85 19.09
CA VAL A 181 13.88 14.55 18.47
C VAL A 181 14.11 13.48 19.53
N HIS A 182 13.12 12.63 19.75
CA HIS A 182 13.23 11.45 20.60
C HIS A 182 13.40 10.21 19.71
N MET A 183 14.48 9.46 19.93
CA MET A 183 14.79 8.24 19.18
C MET A 183 15.31 7.16 20.13
N ASN A 184 14.56 6.07 20.27
CA ASN A 184 14.73 5.09 21.36
C ASN A 184 14.71 5.82 22.71
N ASP A 185 15.56 5.47 23.67
CA ASP A 185 15.61 6.10 24.99
C ASP A 185 16.43 7.41 25.03
N LYS A 186 16.69 8.04 23.87
CA LYS A 186 17.54 9.24 23.76
C LYS A 186 16.78 10.41 23.16
N THR A 187 16.91 11.57 23.80
CA THR A 187 16.32 12.85 23.36
C THR A 187 17.43 13.80 22.91
N SER A 188 17.21 14.52 21.81
CA SER A 188 18.11 15.57 21.34
C SER A 188 18.01 16.81 22.21
N ASN A 189 19.00 17.69 22.12
CA ASN A 189 18.86 19.04 22.67
C ASN A 189 17.72 19.77 21.93
N PHE A 190 17.04 20.67 22.65
CA PHE A 190 16.07 21.58 22.02
C PHE A 190 16.77 22.47 21.00
N ARG A 191 16.14 22.63 19.84
CA ARG A 191 16.58 23.54 18.79
C ARG A 191 15.45 24.47 18.41
N THR A 192 15.74 25.76 18.41
CA THR A 192 14.82 26.77 17.88
C THR A 192 14.80 26.70 16.35
N LEU A 193 13.61 26.55 15.79
CA LEU A 193 13.31 26.70 14.38
C LEU A 193 12.92 28.16 14.14
N ASN A 194 13.84 28.93 13.57
CA ASN A 194 13.58 30.33 13.26
C ASN A 194 12.75 30.49 11.97
N ASN A 195 12.73 29.46 11.11
CA ASN A 195 11.99 29.43 9.85
C ASN A 195 11.37 28.04 9.65
N GLY A 196 10.16 28.00 9.11
CA GLY A 196 9.43 26.78 8.80
C GLY A 196 8.56 26.28 9.96
N LEU A 197 7.67 25.35 9.64
CA LEU A 197 6.74 24.75 10.59
C LEU A 197 7.36 23.51 11.22
N ALA A 198 7.04 23.23 12.49
CA ALA A 198 7.49 22.02 13.16
C ALA A 198 6.93 20.78 12.45
N GLN A 199 7.81 19.96 11.87
CA GLN A 199 7.42 18.71 11.22
C GLN A 199 6.83 17.75 12.28
N GLY A 200 5.61 17.28 12.06
CA GLY A 200 4.86 16.49 13.03
C GLY A 200 3.88 17.30 13.90
N SER A 201 3.86 18.64 13.79
CA SER A 201 2.78 19.44 14.34
C SER A 201 1.47 19.17 13.57
N VAL A 202 0.37 18.99 14.32
CA VAL A 202 -0.97 18.76 13.76
C VAL A 202 -1.43 19.94 12.88
N LEU A 203 -1.04 21.17 13.23
CA LEU A 203 -1.42 22.37 12.47
C LEU A 203 -0.49 22.68 11.29
N ALA A 204 0.72 22.10 11.23
CA ALA A 204 1.68 22.43 10.19
C ALA A 204 1.13 22.26 8.76
N PRO A 205 0.38 21.19 8.42
CA PRO A 205 -0.19 21.05 7.07
C PRO A 205 -1.19 22.16 6.72
N LEU A 206 -2.08 22.53 7.65
CA LEU A 206 -3.07 23.58 7.43
C LEU A 206 -2.38 24.93 7.22
N LEU A 207 -1.40 25.24 8.05
CA LEU A 207 -0.66 26.49 7.97
C LEU A 207 0.19 26.59 6.71
N PHE A 208 0.74 25.48 6.25
CA PHE A 208 1.40 25.42 4.96
C PHE A 208 0.42 25.73 3.82
N ASN A 209 -0.79 25.16 3.84
CA ASN A 209 -1.82 25.46 2.84
C ASN A 209 -2.24 26.93 2.85
N VAL A 210 -2.39 27.55 4.03
CA VAL A 210 -2.66 29.00 4.15
C VAL A 210 -1.52 29.83 3.59
N TYR A 211 -0.28 29.43 3.85
CA TYR A 211 0.91 30.12 3.38
C TYR A 211 1.08 30.11 1.86
N ILE A 212 0.56 29.09 1.16
CA ILE A 212 0.56 29.01 -0.32
C ILE A 212 -0.81 29.35 -0.94
N ALA A 213 -1.76 29.85 -0.16
CA ALA A 213 -3.15 30.02 -0.61
C ALA A 213 -3.32 31.09 -1.70
N ASP A 214 -2.36 32.01 -1.83
CA ASP A 214 -2.35 33.11 -2.78
C ASP A 214 -1.48 32.81 -4.03
N LEU A 215 -1.22 31.53 -4.31
CA LEU A 215 -0.55 31.09 -5.54
C LEU A 215 -1.11 31.82 -6.77
N PRO A 216 -0.25 32.40 -7.63
CA PRO A 216 -0.69 33.26 -8.71
C PRO A 216 -1.49 32.48 -9.74
N LEU A 217 -2.39 33.19 -10.43
CA LEU A 217 -3.06 32.65 -11.59
C LEU A 217 -2.03 32.37 -12.70
N THR A 218 -2.26 31.27 -13.40
CA THR A 218 -1.41 30.76 -14.50
C THR A 218 -2.34 30.39 -15.64
N HIS A 219 -1.82 30.34 -16.87
CA HIS A 219 -2.59 29.84 -18.01
C HIS A 219 -2.85 28.33 -17.87
N SER A 220 -1.86 27.61 -17.33
CA SER A 220 -1.94 26.18 -17.03
C SER A 220 -2.81 25.89 -15.81
N ILE A 221 -3.47 24.73 -15.82
CA ILE A 221 -4.18 24.18 -14.67
C ILE A 221 -3.16 23.75 -13.62
N LYS A 222 -3.41 24.07 -12.35
CA LYS A 222 -2.54 23.72 -11.22
C LYS A 222 -3.14 22.57 -10.42
N PHE A 223 -2.31 21.59 -10.09
CA PHE A 223 -2.59 20.53 -9.13
C PHE A 223 -1.57 20.64 -8.01
N ALA A 224 -2.02 20.88 -6.78
CA ALA A 224 -1.16 21.04 -5.62
C ALA A 224 -1.53 20.03 -4.53
N TYR A 225 -0.52 19.39 -3.94
CA TYR A 225 -0.67 18.54 -2.77
C TYR A 225 0.55 18.68 -1.88
N ALA A 226 0.37 19.33 -0.72
CA ALA A 226 1.50 19.76 0.11
C ALA A 226 2.54 20.50 -0.74
N ASP A 227 3.82 20.13 -0.67
CA ASP A 227 4.92 20.73 -1.43
C ASP A 227 4.99 20.29 -2.90
N ASP A 228 4.22 19.27 -3.31
CA ASP A 228 4.15 18.84 -4.71
C ASP A 228 3.20 19.76 -5.49
N LEU A 229 3.74 20.52 -6.45
CA LEU A 229 2.99 21.32 -7.41
C LEU A 229 3.22 20.81 -8.84
N ALA A 230 2.14 20.51 -9.55
CA ALA A 230 2.14 20.19 -10.97
C ALA A 230 1.31 21.23 -11.74
N ILE A 231 1.84 21.68 -12.88
CA ILE A 231 1.12 22.53 -13.83
C ILE A 231 0.90 21.77 -15.14
N VAL A 232 -0.28 21.89 -15.72
CA VAL A 232 -0.69 21.14 -16.91
C VAL A 232 -1.35 22.10 -17.90
N THR A 233 -0.85 22.09 -19.14
CA THR A 233 -1.46 22.80 -20.25
C THR A 233 -1.76 21.85 -21.41
N GLN A 234 -2.69 22.26 -22.27
CA GLN A 234 -3.05 21.52 -23.48
C GLN A 234 -3.05 22.46 -24.68
N HIS A 235 -2.22 22.16 -25.67
CA HIS A 235 -2.19 22.90 -26.93
C HIS A 235 -2.02 21.94 -28.14
N LYS A 236 -2.27 22.44 -29.35
CA LYS A 236 -2.08 21.69 -30.61
C LYS A 236 -0.62 21.72 -31.08
N ASP A 237 0.07 22.82 -30.80
CA ASP A 237 1.48 23.07 -31.07
C ASP A 237 2.33 22.88 -29.81
N LEU A 238 3.46 22.19 -29.95
CA LEU A 238 4.44 21.95 -28.88
C LEU A 238 5.20 23.23 -28.52
N ASN A 239 5.52 24.09 -29.48
CA ASN A 239 6.27 25.32 -29.21
C ASN A 239 5.45 26.27 -28.31
N GLU A 240 4.15 26.41 -28.59
CA GLU A 240 3.24 27.16 -27.72
C GLU A 240 3.05 26.48 -26.35
N THR A 241 3.12 25.14 -26.28
CA THR A 241 3.08 24.42 -24.99
C THR A 241 4.30 24.78 -24.14
N GLU A 242 5.49 24.79 -24.73
CA GLU A 242 6.74 25.19 -24.06
C GLU A 242 6.71 26.65 -23.62
N ARG A 243 6.25 27.55 -24.51
CA ARG A 243 6.11 28.97 -24.20
C ARG A 243 5.19 29.21 -23.01
N ILE A 244 3.97 28.64 -23.04
CA ILE A 244 2.99 28.78 -21.96
C ILE A 244 3.55 28.24 -20.63
N LEU A 245 4.16 27.06 -20.64
CA LEU A 245 4.74 26.47 -19.42
C LEU A 245 5.91 27.30 -18.89
N THR A 246 6.75 27.82 -19.76
CA THR A 246 7.89 28.68 -19.37
C THR A 246 7.41 30.01 -18.77
N ASP A 247 6.41 30.65 -19.38
CA ASP A 247 5.80 31.89 -18.87
C ASP A 247 5.14 31.68 -17.49
N ASP A 248 4.43 30.56 -17.32
CA ASP A 248 3.82 30.19 -16.05
C ASP A 248 4.89 29.87 -14.97
N LEU A 249 5.99 29.20 -15.35
CA LEU A 249 7.12 28.94 -14.44
C LEU A 249 7.86 30.21 -14.04
N ILE A 250 7.98 31.21 -14.91
CA ILE A 250 8.53 32.53 -14.55
C ILE A 250 7.64 33.19 -13.50
N THR A 251 6.32 33.17 -13.71
CA THR A 251 5.34 33.74 -12.78
C THR A 251 5.42 33.07 -11.41
N LEU A 252 5.45 31.73 -11.39
CA LEU A 252 5.61 30.95 -10.16
C LEU A 252 6.98 31.16 -9.51
N GLY A 253 8.06 31.28 -10.30
CA GLY A 253 9.41 31.54 -9.81
C GLY A 253 9.51 32.88 -9.06
N ASN A 254 8.90 33.93 -9.62
CA ASN A 254 8.81 35.25 -8.99
C ASN A 254 8.03 35.19 -7.67
N TYR A 255 6.90 34.47 -7.66
CA TYR A 255 6.11 34.24 -6.46
C TYR A 255 6.92 33.49 -5.39
N PHE A 256 7.55 32.36 -5.74
CA PHE A 256 8.36 31.60 -4.78
C PHE A 256 9.51 32.42 -4.22
N HIS A 257 10.16 33.23 -5.06
CA HIS A 257 11.20 34.14 -4.61
C HIS A 257 10.64 35.18 -3.61
N ALA A 258 9.51 35.81 -3.90
CA ALA A 258 8.85 36.77 -3.02
C ALA A 258 8.47 36.16 -1.67
N TRP A 259 7.93 34.94 -1.69
CA TRP A 259 7.56 34.19 -0.49
C TRP A 259 8.75 33.54 0.22
N ARG A 260 9.97 33.61 -0.33
CA ARG A 260 11.19 32.93 0.20
C ARG A 260 11.10 31.40 0.17
N LEU A 261 10.30 30.86 -0.75
CA LEU A 261 10.27 29.45 -1.11
C LEU A 261 11.36 29.14 -2.13
N LYS A 262 12.03 28.00 -1.96
CA LYS A 262 13.04 27.52 -2.90
C LYS A 262 12.49 26.35 -3.72
N PRO A 263 12.14 26.55 -5.00
CA PRO A 263 11.82 25.42 -5.86
C PRO A 263 13.06 24.53 -6.04
N ASN A 264 12.82 23.22 -6.14
CA ASN A 264 13.88 22.25 -6.36
C ASN A 264 13.96 21.88 -7.85
N THR A 265 14.63 22.71 -8.64
CA THR A 265 14.78 22.53 -10.10
C THR A 265 15.32 21.14 -10.48
N SER A 266 16.21 20.56 -9.66
CA SER A 266 16.74 19.20 -9.90
C SER A 266 15.74 18.06 -9.75
N LYS A 267 14.63 18.28 -9.02
CA LYS A 267 13.52 17.33 -8.88
C LYS A 267 12.31 17.70 -9.74
N THR A 268 12.30 18.91 -10.30
CA THR A 268 11.25 19.35 -11.22
C THR A 268 11.49 18.69 -12.57
N GLU A 269 10.48 18.02 -13.08
CA GLU A 269 10.54 17.27 -14.34
C GLU A 269 9.45 17.76 -15.28
N ALA A 270 9.74 17.74 -16.58
CA ALA A 270 8.79 18.03 -17.63
C ALA A 270 8.39 16.75 -18.37
N SER A 271 7.12 16.63 -18.75
CA SER A 271 6.62 15.46 -19.46
C SER A 271 5.59 15.87 -20.51
N CYS A 272 5.67 15.25 -21.70
CA CYS A 272 4.71 15.47 -22.77
C CYS A 272 3.85 14.21 -22.99
N PHE A 273 2.53 14.39 -23.09
CA PHE A 273 1.59 13.31 -23.41
C PHE A 273 1.04 13.51 -24.82
N HIS A 274 1.35 12.58 -25.73
CA HIS A 274 0.90 12.65 -27.12
C HIS A 274 0.61 11.26 -27.71
N LEU A 275 -0.45 11.16 -28.53
CA LEU A 275 -0.82 9.89 -29.19
C LEU A 275 0.10 9.56 -30.38
N ASN A 276 0.50 10.56 -31.15
CA ASN A 276 1.51 10.42 -32.21
C ASN A 276 2.89 10.15 -31.60
N ASN A 277 3.49 9.00 -31.92
CA ASN A 277 4.77 8.54 -31.38
C ASN A 277 5.92 9.54 -31.65
N LYS A 278 5.97 10.16 -32.83
CA LYS A 278 7.06 11.10 -33.19
C LYS A 278 7.06 12.36 -32.31
N LEU A 279 5.87 12.85 -31.99
CA LEU A 279 5.69 14.03 -31.13
C LEU A 279 5.78 13.68 -29.64
N ALA A 280 5.44 12.44 -29.27
CA ALA A 280 5.55 11.98 -27.88
C ALA A 280 7.00 11.80 -27.41
N SER A 281 7.94 11.58 -28.34
CA SER A 281 9.39 11.54 -28.06
C SER A 281 10.05 12.92 -28.11
N ALA A 282 9.31 13.98 -28.45
CA ALA A 282 9.85 15.33 -28.43
C ALA A 282 10.21 15.71 -26.99
N GLN A 283 11.44 16.15 -26.80
CA GLN A 283 11.89 16.71 -25.53
C GLN A 283 11.44 18.15 -25.47
N LEU A 284 10.75 18.51 -24.40
CA LEU A 284 10.29 19.87 -24.19
C LEU A 284 11.46 20.72 -23.72
N ASP A 285 11.75 21.82 -24.41
CA ASP A 285 12.76 22.79 -23.97
C ASP A 285 12.12 23.81 -23.01
N ILE A 286 12.03 23.43 -21.74
CA ILE A 286 11.41 24.25 -20.68
C ILE A 286 12.49 24.63 -19.68
N THR A 287 12.56 25.91 -19.35
CA THR A 287 13.51 26.44 -18.37
C THR A 287 12.78 26.92 -17.12
N PHE A 288 13.39 26.70 -15.96
CA PHE A 288 12.90 27.21 -14.68
C PHE A 288 14.04 27.82 -13.87
N ASN A 289 13.94 29.11 -13.57
CA ASN A 289 15.01 29.89 -12.92
C ASN A 289 16.38 29.79 -13.62
N GLY A 290 16.38 29.65 -14.94
CA GLY A 290 17.59 29.52 -15.77
C GLY A 290 18.12 28.09 -15.92
N ASP A 291 17.57 27.11 -15.21
CA ASP A 291 17.92 25.69 -15.38
C ASP A 291 16.97 25.04 -16.39
N ALA A 292 17.50 24.26 -17.35
CA ALA A 292 16.68 23.43 -18.22
C ALA A 292 16.11 22.23 -17.44
N LEU A 293 14.81 21.98 -17.58
CA LEU A 293 14.12 20.91 -16.89
C LEU A 293 14.38 19.55 -17.57
N ASN A 294 14.56 18.51 -16.76
CA ASN A 294 14.72 17.16 -17.27
C ASN A 294 13.41 16.64 -17.85
N HIS A 295 13.46 16.13 -19.08
CA HIS A 295 12.32 15.43 -19.68
C HIS A 295 12.21 14.01 -19.14
N ASN A 296 11.05 13.65 -18.58
CA ASN A 296 10.75 12.30 -18.12
C ASN A 296 9.55 11.73 -18.88
N CYS A 297 9.73 10.62 -19.60
CA CYS A 297 8.65 9.95 -20.33
C CYS A 297 7.69 9.14 -19.42
N HIS A 298 8.11 8.87 -18.18
CA HIS A 298 7.34 8.11 -17.18
C HIS A 298 7.30 8.85 -15.84
N PRO A 299 6.72 10.07 -15.80
CA PRO A 299 6.70 10.86 -14.58
C PRO A 299 5.92 10.13 -13.50
N LYS A 300 6.39 10.26 -12.26
CA LYS A 300 5.71 9.72 -11.10
C LYS A 300 5.08 10.87 -10.33
N TYR A 301 3.76 10.92 -10.31
CA TYR A 301 2.98 11.93 -9.60
C TYR A 301 2.12 11.25 -8.53
N LEU A 302 2.26 11.68 -7.27
CA LEU A 302 1.53 11.14 -6.11
C LEU A 302 1.53 9.60 -6.05
N GLY A 303 2.67 8.97 -6.34
CA GLY A 303 2.80 7.51 -6.30
C GLY A 303 2.37 6.76 -7.57
N ILE A 304 1.73 7.42 -8.53
CA ILE A 304 1.31 6.84 -9.80
C ILE A 304 2.31 7.17 -10.90
N THR A 305 2.72 6.15 -11.66
CA THR A 305 3.59 6.31 -12.82
C THR A 305 2.71 6.50 -14.05
N LEU A 306 2.77 7.68 -14.64
CA LEU A 306 2.05 7.96 -15.87
C LEU A 306 2.89 7.50 -17.06
N ASP A 307 2.22 7.14 -18.15
CA ASP A 307 2.87 6.92 -19.44
C ASP A 307 2.20 7.79 -20.50
N ARG A 308 2.86 7.99 -21.63
CA ARG A 308 2.41 8.89 -22.71
C ARG A 308 0.94 8.69 -23.15
N THR A 309 0.44 7.45 -23.03
CA THR A 309 -0.90 7.04 -23.47
C THR A 309 -1.90 6.89 -22.33
N LEU A 310 -1.47 7.13 -21.08
CA LEU A 310 -2.21 6.83 -19.87
C LEU A 310 -2.70 5.36 -19.83
N SER A 311 -1.87 4.43 -20.32
CA SER A 311 -2.15 2.99 -20.24
C SER A 311 -1.89 2.43 -18.85
N PHE A 312 -1.09 3.12 -18.05
CA PHE A 312 -0.61 2.73 -16.72
C PHE A 312 0.16 1.40 -16.72
N LYS A 313 0.71 0.97 -17.87
CA LYS A 313 1.40 -0.32 -18.01
C LYS A 313 2.54 -0.46 -17.01
N THR A 314 3.47 0.50 -17.02
CA THR A 314 4.64 0.53 -16.15
C THR A 314 4.23 0.61 -14.67
N HIS A 315 3.18 1.38 -14.36
CA HIS A 315 2.63 1.43 -13.00
C HIS A 315 2.13 0.06 -12.54
N LEU A 316 1.32 -0.61 -13.35
CA LEU A 316 0.71 -1.90 -13.00
C LEU A 316 1.74 -3.04 -12.95
N GLU A 317 2.79 -3.00 -13.76
CA GLU A 317 3.94 -3.91 -13.66
C GLU A 317 4.69 -3.73 -12.33
N ASN A 318 5.00 -2.48 -11.97
CA ASN A 318 5.64 -2.16 -10.71
C ASN A 318 4.76 -2.52 -9.50
N THR A 319 3.45 -2.29 -9.60
CA THR A 319 2.48 -2.68 -8.57
C THR A 319 2.42 -4.20 -8.45
N ALA A 320 2.33 -4.95 -9.55
CA ALA A 320 2.37 -6.41 -9.52
C ALA A 320 3.66 -6.95 -8.87
N ALA A 321 4.83 -6.37 -9.15
CA ALA A 321 6.09 -6.74 -8.50
C ALA A 321 6.08 -6.46 -6.98
N LYS A 322 5.49 -5.32 -6.56
CA LYS A 322 5.29 -4.99 -5.14
C LYS A 322 4.33 -5.95 -4.45
N LEU A 323 3.29 -6.42 -5.13
CA LEU A 323 2.34 -7.40 -4.60
C LEU A 323 3.00 -8.77 -4.50
N ASN A 324 3.76 -9.21 -5.50
CA ASN A 324 4.52 -10.45 -5.45
C ASN A 324 5.46 -10.49 -4.23
N SER A 325 6.18 -9.39 -3.98
CA SER A 325 7.06 -9.26 -2.81
C SER A 325 6.31 -9.42 -1.47
N ARG A 326 5.06 -8.95 -1.39
CA ARG A 326 4.21 -9.09 -0.20
C ARG A 326 3.58 -10.48 -0.10
N ASN A 327 3.20 -11.07 -1.23
CA ASN A 327 2.76 -12.45 -1.30
C ASN A 327 3.85 -13.40 -0.80
N ASN A 328 5.12 -13.12 -1.09
CA ASN A 328 6.24 -13.88 -0.53
C ASN A 328 6.33 -13.77 1.00
N ILE A 329 5.86 -12.69 1.61
CA ILE A 329 5.78 -12.57 3.07
C ILE A 329 4.65 -13.46 3.60
N ILE A 330 3.47 -13.39 2.99
CA ILE A 330 2.32 -14.22 3.39
C ILE A 330 2.64 -15.70 3.21
N HIS A 331 3.31 -16.06 2.12
CA HIS A 331 3.76 -17.42 1.85
C HIS A 331 4.74 -17.94 2.92
N LYS A 332 5.50 -17.09 3.60
CA LYS A 332 6.36 -17.53 4.71
C LYS A 332 5.57 -17.87 5.98
N LEU A 333 4.32 -17.40 6.09
CA LEU A 333 3.46 -17.66 7.24
C LEU A 333 2.70 -18.98 7.11
N CYS A 334 2.62 -19.56 5.91
CA CYS A 334 1.84 -20.75 5.66
C CYS A 334 2.43 -21.70 4.63
N GLY A 335 2.20 -22.99 4.87
CA GLY A 335 2.28 -24.06 3.90
C GLY A 335 0.90 -24.69 3.67
N THR A 336 0.89 -25.93 3.17
CA THR A 336 -0.32 -26.75 3.05
C THR A 336 -0.69 -27.35 4.41
N SER A 337 0.27 -28.01 5.07
CA SER A 337 0.01 -28.72 6.33
C SER A 337 0.34 -27.91 7.59
N TRP A 338 0.86 -26.69 7.46
CA TRP A 338 1.40 -25.91 8.59
C TRP A 338 1.17 -24.42 8.39
N GLY A 339 1.21 -23.66 9.48
CA GLY A 339 1.20 -22.20 9.47
C GLY A 339 -0.08 -21.55 9.96
N ALA A 340 -0.20 -20.25 9.69
CA ALA A 340 -1.28 -19.41 10.22
C ALA A 340 -2.68 -19.83 9.76
N SER A 341 -3.67 -19.55 10.62
CA SER A 341 -5.09 -19.76 10.31
C SER A 341 -5.54 -18.92 9.11
N ALA A 342 -6.64 -19.31 8.47
CA ALA A 342 -7.20 -18.58 7.34
C ALA A 342 -7.54 -17.13 7.72
N HIS A 343 -8.02 -16.92 8.95
CA HIS A 343 -8.30 -15.60 9.51
C HIS A 343 -7.05 -14.72 9.57
N THR A 344 -5.98 -15.23 10.18
CA THR A 344 -4.72 -14.50 10.33
C THR A 344 -4.09 -14.18 8.96
N LEU A 345 -4.15 -15.11 8.00
CA LEU A 345 -3.69 -14.87 6.63
C LEU A 345 -4.54 -13.84 5.89
N ARG A 346 -5.87 -13.90 6.04
CA ARG A 346 -6.81 -12.94 5.44
C ARG A 346 -6.57 -11.53 5.99
N CYS A 347 -6.49 -11.37 7.31
CA CYS A 347 -6.22 -10.07 7.93
C CYS A 347 -4.84 -9.53 7.50
N SER A 348 -3.82 -10.39 7.44
CA SER A 348 -2.50 -10.02 6.94
C SER A 348 -2.56 -9.53 5.48
N ALA A 349 -3.29 -10.23 4.62
CA ALA A 349 -3.47 -9.85 3.22
C ALA A 349 -4.20 -8.52 3.06
N LEU A 350 -5.32 -8.32 3.78
CA LEU A 350 -6.09 -7.09 3.76
C LEU A 350 -5.32 -5.90 4.34
N GLY A 351 -4.38 -6.13 5.26
CA GLY A 351 -3.51 -5.08 5.82
C GLY A 351 -2.25 -4.78 5.01
N LEU A 352 -1.68 -5.76 4.30
CA LEU A 352 -0.39 -5.62 3.61
C LEU A 352 -0.50 -5.49 2.09
N VAL A 353 -1.36 -6.30 1.47
CA VAL A 353 -1.42 -6.50 0.02
C VAL A 353 -2.46 -5.57 -0.61
N TYR A 354 -3.70 -5.66 -0.13
CA TYR A 354 -4.83 -4.93 -0.73
C TYR A 354 -4.66 -3.40 -0.72
N PRO A 355 -4.13 -2.75 0.33
CA PRO A 355 -3.95 -1.29 0.32
C PRO A 355 -3.01 -0.81 -0.78
N VAL A 356 -2.03 -1.65 -1.16
CA VAL A 356 -1.10 -1.35 -2.26
C VAL A 356 -1.72 -1.67 -3.62
N ALA A 357 -2.52 -2.72 -3.69
CA ALA A 357 -3.21 -3.11 -4.91
C ALA A 357 -4.33 -2.14 -5.30
N GLU A 358 -4.95 -1.48 -4.32
CA GLU A 358 -6.14 -0.64 -4.52
C GLU A 358 -5.85 0.86 -4.54
N TYR A 359 -4.62 1.25 -4.24
CA TYR A 359 -4.20 2.64 -4.27
C TYR A 359 -4.44 3.25 -5.67
N CYS A 360 -5.25 4.32 -5.71
CA CYS A 360 -5.72 5.01 -6.92
C CYS A 360 -6.31 4.08 -7.99
N ALA A 361 -6.92 2.95 -7.61
CA ALA A 361 -7.44 1.99 -8.57
C ALA A 361 -8.53 2.56 -9.49
N SER A 362 -9.27 3.56 -9.02
CA SER A 362 -10.22 4.35 -9.80
C SER A 362 -9.60 5.05 -11.02
N VAL A 363 -8.31 5.34 -11.01
CA VAL A 363 -7.61 6.00 -12.12
C VAL A 363 -7.25 5.01 -13.22
N TRP A 364 -6.83 3.81 -12.85
CA TRP A 364 -6.28 2.81 -13.78
C TRP A 364 -7.19 1.60 -14.02
N LEU A 365 -8.41 1.54 -13.44
CA LEU A 365 -9.31 0.37 -13.56
C LEU A 365 -9.62 -0.05 -15.00
N ASN A 366 -9.63 0.90 -15.93
CA ASN A 366 -9.94 0.66 -17.34
C ASN A 366 -8.71 0.26 -18.17
N SER A 367 -7.53 0.15 -17.55
CA SER A 367 -6.31 -0.28 -18.23
C SER A 367 -6.41 -1.73 -18.70
N ALA A 368 -5.87 -2.01 -19.90
CA ALA A 368 -5.73 -3.36 -20.42
C ALA A 368 -4.75 -4.23 -19.63
N HIS A 369 -3.93 -3.63 -18.75
CA HIS A 369 -2.89 -4.32 -17.99
C HIS A 369 -3.30 -4.71 -16.56
N VAL A 370 -4.55 -4.47 -16.18
CA VAL A 370 -5.09 -4.74 -14.84
C VAL A 370 -4.96 -6.22 -14.45
N ALA A 371 -5.03 -7.13 -15.43
CA ALA A 371 -4.86 -8.57 -15.23
C ALA A 371 -3.53 -8.94 -14.52
N LYS A 372 -2.48 -8.09 -14.64
CA LYS A 372 -1.20 -8.29 -13.94
C LYS A 372 -1.35 -8.19 -12.41
N VAL A 373 -2.16 -7.23 -11.96
CA VAL A 373 -2.50 -7.04 -10.55
C VAL A 373 -3.44 -8.15 -10.07
N ASP A 374 -4.46 -8.48 -10.88
CA ASP A 374 -5.43 -9.53 -10.55
C ASP A 374 -4.77 -10.91 -10.38
N THR A 375 -3.77 -11.22 -11.19
CA THR A 375 -2.97 -12.45 -11.05
C THR A 375 -2.28 -12.53 -9.68
N GLN A 376 -1.76 -11.41 -9.17
CA GLN A 376 -1.13 -11.36 -7.86
C GLN A 376 -2.15 -11.45 -6.73
N LEU A 377 -3.31 -10.80 -6.86
CA LEU A 377 -4.40 -10.92 -5.88
C LEU A 377 -4.99 -12.33 -5.85
N ASN A 378 -5.11 -13.00 -6.99
CA ASN A 378 -5.48 -14.42 -7.07
C ASN A 378 -4.47 -15.29 -6.34
N THR A 379 -3.17 -14.99 -6.47
CA THR A 379 -2.12 -15.67 -5.70
C THR A 379 -2.28 -15.45 -4.21
N THR A 380 -2.57 -14.22 -3.77
CA THR A 380 -2.90 -13.90 -2.38
C THR A 380 -4.07 -14.73 -1.85
N MET A 381 -5.17 -14.80 -2.60
CA MET A 381 -6.36 -15.57 -2.20
C MET A 381 -6.11 -17.08 -2.19
N ARG A 382 -5.24 -17.60 -3.06
CA ARG A 382 -4.77 -19.00 -3.00
C ARG A 382 -3.98 -19.27 -1.72
N LEU A 383 -3.10 -18.35 -1.30
CA LEU A 383 -2.37 -18.48 -0.03
C LEU A 383 -3.31 -18.54 1.17
N ILE A 384 -4.34 -17.69 1.20
CA ILE A 384 -5.34 -17.70 2.27
C ILE A 384 -6.16 -18.99 2.24
N SER A 385 -6.70 -19.38 1.08
CA SER A 385 -7.58 -20.55 0.95
C SER A 385 -6.85 -21.90 0.99
N GLY A 386 -5.54 -21.94 0.77
CA GLY A 386 -4.80 -23.21 0.68
C GLY A 386 -5.04 -24.00 -0.62
N THR A 387 -5.70 -23.37 -1.60
CA THR A 387 -6.03 -23.97 -2.90
C THR A 387 -4.83 -24.01 -3.84
N ILE A 388 -4.84 -24.97 -4.75
CA ILE A 388 -3.78 -25.16 -5.75
C ILE A 388 -3.96 -24.23 -6.95
N LYS A 389 -2.93 -24.08 -7.79
CA LYS A 389 -2.95 -23.14 -8.94
C LYS A 389 -4.04 -23.46 -9.97
N SER A 390 -4.42 -24.73 -10.13
CA SER A 390 -5.45 -25.17 -11.07
C SER A 390 -6.88 -24.86 -10.62
N THR A 391 -7.09 -24.50 -9.35
CA THR A 391 -8.43 -24.15 -8.85
C THR A 391 -9.00 -22.96 -9.64
N PRO A 392 -10.25 -23.04 -10.16
CA PRO A 392 -10.90 -21.97 -10.90
C PRO A 392 -10.94 -20.66 -10.12
N THR A 393 -10.76 -19.54 -10.81
CA THR A 393 -10.58 -18.23 -10.16
C THR A 393 -11.84 -17.72 -9.47
N HIS A 394 -13.04 -18.13 -9.90
CA HIS A 394 -14.30 -17.72 -9.27
C HIS A 394 -14.43 -18.21 -7.82
N TRP A 395 -13.77 -19.31 -7.45
CA TRP A 395 -13.78 -19.84 -6.08
C TRP A 395 -12.97 -18.99 -5.10
N LEU A 396 -11.90 -18.32 -5.57
CA LEU A 396 -10.94 -17.66 -4.68
C LEU A 396 -11.57 -16.54 -3.84
N PRO A 397 -12.40 -15.63 -4.41
CA PRO A 397 -13.12 -14.62 -3.64
C PRO A 397 -13.99 -15.24 -2.55
N THR A 398 -14.74 -16.29 -2.92
CA THR A 398 -15.74 -16.94 -2.06
C THR A 398 -15.09 -17.66 -0.88
N LEU A 399 -14.02 -18.42 -1.12
CA LEU A 399 -13.30 -19.14 -0.07
C LEU A 399 -12.54 -18.22 0.90
N THR A 400 -12.24 -17.00 0.49
CA THR A 400 -11.49 -16.04 1.30
C THR A 400 -12.38 -14.95 1.90
N ALA A 401 -13.67 -14.92 1.56
CA ALA A 401 -14.57 -13.83 1.87
C ALA A 401 -13.96 -12.45 1.49
N ILE A 402 -13.31 -12.38 0.32
CA ILE A 402 -12.78 -11.12 -0.23
C ILE A 402 -13.39 -10.93 -1.61
N ALA A 403 -14.10 -9.82 -1.81
CA ALA A 403 -14.76 -9.55 -3.09
C ALA A 403 -13.79 -9.59 -4.29
N PRO A 404 -14.26 -9.99 -5.48
CA PRO A 404 -13.44 -10.04 -6.69
C PRO A 404 -12.74 -8.70 -6.98
N PRO A 405 -11.46 -8.70 -7.40
CA PRO A 405 -10.72 -7.47 -7.66
C PRO A 405 -11.42 -6.48 -8.61
N PRO A 406 -12.08 -6.90 -9.71
CA PRO A 406 -12.80 -5.97 -10.58
C PRO A 406 -13.95 -5.24 -9.86
N LEU A 407 -14.73 -5.95 -9.04
CA LEU A 407 -15.85 -5.39 -8.30
C LEU A 407 -15.37 -4.41 -7.22
N ARG A 408 -14.25 -4.71 -6.56
CA ARG A 408 -13.63 -3.81 -5.57
C ARG A 408 -13.16 -2.50 -6.20
N ARG A 409 -12.58 -2.54 -7.40
CA ARG A 409 -12.19 -1.34 -8.14
C ARG A 409 -13.39 -0.52 -8.61
N ALA A 410 -14.44 -1.18 -9.10
CA ALA A 410 -15.69 -0.53 -9.48
C ALA A 410 -16.34 0.17 -8.28
N SER A 411 -16.40 -0.51 -7.12
CA SER A 411 -16.89 0.07 -5.86
C SER A 411 -16.08 1.29 -5.42
N ALA A 412 -14.74 1.22 -5.51
CA ALA A 412 -13.87 2.35 -5.21
C ALA A 412 -14.11 3.55 -6.14
N LEU A 413 -14.29 3.30 -7.45
CA LEU A 413 -14.61 4.33 -8.43
C LEU A 413 -15.96 5.00 -8.15
N VAL A 414 -17.01 4.20 -7.92
CA VAL A 414 -18.36 4.72 -7.59
C VAL A 414 -18.27 5.57 -6.33
N LYS A 415 -17.63 5.08 -5.27
CA LYS A 415 -17.46 5.83 -4.01
C LYS A 415 -16.73 7.17 -4.20
N GLU A 416 -15.71 7.21 -5.06
CA GLU A 416 -14.97 8.44 -5.35
C GLU A 416 -15.82 9.43 -6.13
N LEU A 417 -16.50 8.99 -7.19
CA LEU A 417 -17.33 9.88 -8.01
C LEU A 417 -18.58 10.35 -7.28
N SER A 418 -19.21 9.51 -6.46
CA SER A 418 -20.33 9.92 -5.61
C SER A 418 -19.92 11.02 -4.63
N LYS A 419 -18.71 10.95 -4.05
CA LYS A 419 -18.21 12.03 -3.19
C LYS A 419 -18.01 13.33 -3.95
N ILE A 420 -17.51 13.24 -5.18
CA ILE A 420 -17.30 14.41 -6.03
C ILE A 420 -18.65 15.03 -6.41
N SER A 421 -19.63 14.23 -6.84
CA SER A 421 -20.95 14.71 -7.22
C SER A 421 -21.73 15.30 -6.05
N LEU A 422 -21.49 14.84 -4.81
CA LEU A 422 -22.12 15.40 -3.61
C LEU A 422 -21.56 16.77 -3.22
N ASN A 423 -20.36 17.14 -3.69
CA ASN A 423 -19.75 18.43 -3.39
C ASN A 423 -19.43 19.20 -4.69
N HIS A 424 -20.43 19.94 -5.17
CA HIS A 424 -20.33 20.74 -6.38
C HIS A 424 -19.31 21.90 -6.28
N GLU A 425 -18.88 22.30 -5.08
CA GLU A 425 -17.86 23.34 -4.89
C GLU A 425 -16.44 22.85 -5.24
N LEU A 426 -16.24 21.54 -5.38
CA LEU A 426 -14.94 21.00 -5.73
C LEU A 426 -14.54 21.45 -7.14
N PRO A 427 -13.32 22.02 -7.33
CA PRO A 427 -12.86 22.47 -8.64
C PRO A 427 -12.85 21.39 -9.71
N ILE A 428 -12.77 20.12 -9.30
CA ILE A 428 -12.75 18.96 -10.21
C ILE A 428 -14.05 18.83 -11.04
N ASN A 429 -15.19 19.33 -10.54
CA ASN A 429 -16.47 19.26 -11.25
C ASN A 429 -16.41 20.01 -12.60
N ASN A 430 -15.63 21.09 -12.69
CA ASN A 430 -15.42 21.83 -13.93
C ASN A 430 -14.72 21.02 -15.03
N PHE A 431 -14.06 19.91 -14.67
CA PHE A 431 -13.26 19.09 -15.59
C PHE A 431 -13.88 17.72 -15.90
N ILE A 432 -14.81 17.25 -15.07
CA ILE A 432 -15.38 15.90 -15.19
C ILE A 432 -16.31 15.77 -16.39
N ASP A 433 -17.18 16.76 -16.61
CA ASP A 433 -18.15 16.73 -17.73
C ASP A 433 -17.47 16.91 -19.10
N ASP A 434 -16.36 17.64 -19.14
CA ASP A 434 -15.57 17.90 -20.34
C ASP A 434 -14.59 16.76 -20.70
N ALA A 435 -14.47 15.72 -19.86
CA ALA A 435 -13.61 14.57 -20.12
C ALA A 435 -13.95 13.87 -21.46
N THR A 436 -15.20 14.01 -21.95
CA THR A 436 -15.66 13.49 -23.24
C THR A 436 -15.25 14.32 -24.46
N LYS A 437 -14.81 15.57 -24.25
CA LYS A 437 -14.45 16.54 -25.32
C LYS A 437 -12.93 16.76 -25.46
N THR A 438 -12.11 16.03 -24.72
CA THR A 438 -10.65 16.25 -24.67
C THR A 438 -9.90 15.81 -25.95
N ARG A 439 -8.80 16.51 -26.26
CA ARG A 439 -7.89 16.21 -27.40
C ARG A 439 -7.30 14.80 -27.34
N LEU A 440 -6.93 14.35 -26.14
CA LEU A 440 -6.46 12.98 -25.87
C LEU A 440 -7.67 12.12 -25.46
N LYS A 441 -8.40 11.60 -26.44
CA LYS A 441 -9.53 10.71 -26.19
C LYS A 441 -9.05 9.43 -25.50
N SER A 442 -9.25 9.33 -24.19
CA SER A 442 -9.23 8.01 -23.54
C SER A 442 -10.29 7.15 -24.22
N ARG A 443 -9.94 5.92 -24.63
CA ARG A 443 -10.91 5.00 -25.23
C ARG A 443 -12.01 4.58 -24.24
N LYS A 444 -11.73 4.67 -22.93
CA LYS A 444 -12.63 4.32 -21.82
C LYS A 444 -12.38 5.27 -20.63
N PRO A 445 -12.90 6.51 -20.68
CA PRO A 445 -12.68 7.48 -19.61
C PRO A 445 -13.37 7.02 -18.31
N THR A 446 -12.68 7.21 -17.18
CA THR A 446 -13.16 6.73 -15.87
C THR A 446 -14.48 7.39 -15.42
N PRO A 447 -14.77 8.68 -15.69
CA PRO A 447 -16.06 9.26 -15.34
C PRO A 447 -17.24 8.62 -16.08
N LYS A 448 -17.04 8.22 -17.35
CA LYS A 448 -18.07 7.51 -18.12
C LYS A 448 -18.38 6.16 -17.48
N THR A 449 -17.35 5.38 -17.17
CA THR A 449 -17.51 4.09 -16.48
C THR A 449 -18.22 4.26 -15.13
N ALA A 450 -17.86 5.30 -14.37
CA ALA A 450 -18.52 5.58 -13.11
C ALA A 450 -20.01 5.92 -13.31
N LYS A 451 -20.34 6.75 -14.29
CA LYS A 451 -21.72 7.09 -14.64
C LYS A 451 -22.51 5.85 -15.03
N ASP A 452 -21.98 5.02 -15.94
CA ASP A 452 -22.61 3.76 -16.36
C ASP A 452 -22.89 2.84 -15.15
N LEU A 453 -21.96 2.77 -14.17
CA LEU A 453 -22.14 1.99 -12.94
C LEU A 453 -23.18 2.61 -11.99
N ILE A 454 -23.19 3.93 -11.84
CA ILE A 454 -24.15 4.65 -10.98
C ILE A 454 -25.56 4.54 -11.56
N ASP A 455 -25.72 4.77 -12.87
CA ASP A 455 -27.00 4.65 -13.58
C ASP A 455 -27.56 3.22 -13.51
N ALA A 456 -26.67 2.22 -13.44
CA ALA A 456 -27.02 0.82 -13.22
C ALA A 456 -27.25 0.45 -11.73
N ASN A 457 -27.24 1.40 -10.80
CA ASN A 457 -27.31 1.18 -9.36
C ASN A 457 -26.33 0.11 -8.88
N PHE A 458 -25.07 0.20 -9.31
CA PHE A 458 -24.03 -0.78 -8.98
C PHE A 458 -23.89 -0.94 -7.46
N ASP A 459 -24.15 -2.15 -6.99
CA ASP A 459 -23.78 -2.62 -5.66
C ASP A 459 -22.81 -3.80 -5.78
N MET A 460 -21.70 -3.71 -5.04
CA MET A 460 -20.62 -4.69 -5.13
C MET A 460 -21.06 -6.09 -4.68
N MET A 461 -21.89 -6.17 -3.64
CA MET A 461 -22.33 -7.45 -3.06
C MET A 461 -23.37 -8.11 -3.97
N THR A 462 -24.36 -7.35 -4.43
CA THR A 462 -25.40 -7.81 -5.36
C THR A 462 -24.78 -8.35 -6.65
N GLN A 463 -23.81 -7.64 -7.24
CA GLN A 463 -23.11 -8.08 -8.45
C GLN A 463 -22.27 -9.34 -8.21
N TRP A 464 -21.68 -9.47 -7.03
CA TRP A 464 -20.94 -10.68 -6.66
C TRP A 464 -21.88 -11.88 -6.50
N GLU A 465 -23.02 -11.70 -5.82
CA GLU A 465 -24.06 -12.72 -5.66
C GLU A 465 -24.61 -13.20 -7.01
N GLN A 466 -24.93 -12.28 -7.92
CA GLN A 466 -25.39 -12.61 -9.28
C GLN A 466 -24.34 -13.39 -10.07
N THR A 467 -23.07 -12.94 -10.04
CA THR A 467 -21.98 -13.63 -10.73
C THR A 467 -21.75 -15.03 -10.15
N TRP A 468 -21.90 -15.20 -8.84
CA TRP A 468 -21.77 -16.49 -8.17
C TRP A 468 -22.94 -17.42 -8.50
N ALA A 469 -24.17 -16.90 -8.51
CA ALA A 469 -25.37 -17.66 -8.85
C ALA A 469 -25.25 -18.29 -10.25
N ALA A 470 -24.77 -17.54 -11.25
CA ALA A 470 -24.54 -18.04 -12.60
C ALA A 470 -23.50 -19.19 -12.65
N VAL A 471 -22.51 -19.18 -11.75
CA VAL A 471 -21.57 -20.31 -11.62
C VAL A 471 -22.23 -21.52 -10.94
N ALA A 472 -23.07 -21.26 -9.93
CA ALA A 472 -23.74 -22.28 -9.14
C ALA A 472 -24.87 -23.01 -9.88
N GLU A 473 -25.36 -22.48 -11.01
CA GLU A 473 -26.41 -23.11 -11.85
C GLU A 473 -26.11 -24.57 -12.22
N ASN A 474 -24.83 -24.94 -12.34
CA ASN A 474 -24.39 -26.29 -12.73
C ASN A 474 -24.15 -27.24 -11.55
N ASP A 475 -24.29 -26.78 -10.30
CA ASP A 475 -24.11 -27.59 -9.09
C ASP A 475 -24.97 -27.06 -7.94
N ASN A 476 -26.12 -27.71 -7.73
CA ASN A 476 -27.15 -27.32 -6.75
C ASN A 476 -26.63 -27.11 -5.32
N ILE A 477 -25.50 -27.71 -4.98
CA ILE A 477 -24.90 -27.58 -3.65
C ILE A 477 -24.25 -26.20 -3.49
N LEU A 478 -23.70 -25.63 -4.58
CA LEU A 478 -23.05 -24.32 -4.61
C LEU A 478 -24.01 -23.15 -4.40
N CYS A 479 -25.29 -23.34 -4.69
CA CYS A 479 -26.35 -22.36 -4.41
C CYS A 479 -26.49 -22.04 -2.91
N ASN A 480 -25.98 -22.93 -2.02
CA ASN A 480 -25.99 -22.72 -0.58
C ASN A 480 -24.83 -21.83 -0.09
N ILE A 481 -23.96 -21.38 -0.99
CA ILE A 481 -22.85 -20.49 -0.63
C ILE A 481 -23.30 -19.06 -0.86
N SER A 482 -23.36 -18.28 0.23
CA SER A 482 -23.50 -16.83 0.15
C SER A 482 -22.12 -16.19 -0.01
N PRO A 483 -21.77 -15.64 -1.20
CA PRO A 483 -20.50 -14.98 -1.40
C PRO A 483 -20.37 -13.76 -0.48
N GLY A 484 -19.18 -13.57 0.12
CA GLY A 484 -18.88 -12.45 1.02
C GLY A 484 -18.99 -12.73 2.50
N HIS A 485 -19.68 -13.81 2.89
CA HIS A 485 -19.63 -14.32 4.25
C HIS A 485 -18.37 -15.17 4.47
N ILE A 486 -17.87 -15.17 5.71
CA ILE A 486 -16.77 -16.07 6.09
C ILE A 486 -17.30 -17.50 5.96
N PRO A 487 -16.70 -18.35 5.11
CA PRO A 487 -17.19 -19.71 4.92
C PRO A 487 -16.95 -20.53 6.18
N THR A 488 -17.75 -21.58 6.38
CA THR A 488 -17.57 -22.50 7.50
C THR A 488 -16.18 -23.17 7.44
N GLY A 489 -15.64 -23.53 8.60
CA GLY A 489 -14.31 -24.11 8.73
C GLY A 489 -13.16 -23.10 8.66
N PHE A 490 -13.42 -21.79 8.62
CA PHE A 490 -12.38 -20.75 8.55
C PHE A 490 -11.43 -20.73 9.76
N ASP A 491 -11.89 -21.23 10.90
CA ASP A 491 -11.14 -21.35 12.14
C ASP A 491 -10.45 -22.72 12.30
N LEU A 492 -10.60 -23.62 11.32
CA LEU A 492 -9.92 -24.91 11.33
C LEU A 492 -8.39 -24.73 11.27
N GLN A 493 -7.68 -25.74 11.77
CA GLN A 493 -6.24 -25.84 11.58
C GLN A 493 -5.89 -25.83 10.08
N ARG A 494 -4.69 -25.33 9.78
CA ARG A 494 -4.27 -25.01 8.41
C ARG A 494 -4.35 -26.21 7.46
N ASN A 495 -3.94 -27.39 7.90
CA ASN A 495 -4.05 -28.63 7.14
C ASN A 495 -5.51 -28.93 6.77
N LEU A 496 -6.40 -28.98 7.75
CA LEU A 496 -7.82 -29.27 7.55
C LEU A 496 -8.49 -28.22 6.67
N TRP A 497 -8.16 -26.94 6.84
CA TRP A 497 -8.65 -25.85 5.99
C TRP A 497 -8.23 -26.00 4.52
N CYS A 498 -6.98 -26.40 4.27
CA CYS A 498 -6.50 -26.66 2.92
C CYS A 498 -7.24 -27.84 2.29
N THR A 499 -7.32 -28.97 3.00
CA THR A 499 -7.99 -30.20 2.54
C THR A 499 -9.47 -29.93 2.25
N LEU A 500 -10.17 -29.26 3.18
CA LEU A 500 -11.57 -28.85 3.02
C LEU A 500 -11.79 -28.04 1.74
N ASN A 501 -10.95 -27.04 1.48
CA ASN A 501 -11.13 -26.18 0.30
C ASN A 501 -10.76 -26.90 -1.01
N ARG A 502 -9.84 -27.86 -0.98
CA ARG A 502 -9.55 -28.72 -2.13
C ARG A 502 -10.74 -29.64 -2.45
N ILE A 503 -11.41 -30.16 -1.42
CA ILE A 503 -12.67 -30.91 -1.57
C ILE A 503 -13.80 -30.03 -2.12
N ARG A 504 -14.02 -28.84 -1.54
CA ARG A 504 -15.05 -27.89 -2.00
C ARG A 504 -14.92 -27.56 -3.49
N THR A 505 -13.67 -27.33 -3.91
CA THR A 505 -13.38 -26.97 -5.29
C THR A 505 -13.21 -28.17 -6.21
N SER A 506 -13.20 -29.40 -5.67
CA SER A 506 -12.82 -30.62 -6.39
C SER A 506 -11.45 -30.53 -7.09
N HIS A 507 -10.54 -29.72 -6.54
CA HIS A 507 -9.19 -29.50 -7.07
C HIS A 507 -8.15 -29.64 -5.97
N GLY A 508 -7.27 -30.63 -6.12
CA GLY A 508 -6.21 -30.95 -5.17
C GLY A 508 -5.16 -31.87 -5.81
N ARG A 509 -4.18 -32.30 -5.01
CA ARG A 509 -3.08 -33.21 -5.34
C ARG A 509 -3.53 -34.68 -5.28
N CYS A 510 -4.60 -35.03 -5.99
CA CYS A 510 -5.01 -36.43 -6.16
C CYS A 510 -4.20 -37.13 -7.25
N ALA A 511 -4.24 -38.47 -7.33
CA ALA A 511 -3.44 -39.23 -8.31
C ALA A 511 -3.68 -38.77 -9.76
N ASP A 512 -4.93 -38.45 -10.13
CA ASP A 512 -5.26 -37.95 -11.47
C ASP A 512 -4.57 -36.61 -11.77
N SER A 513 -4.58 -35.66 -10.82
CA SER A 513 -3.87 -34.38 -10.96
C SER A 513 -2.36 -34.57 -11.02
N LEU A 514 -1.80 -35.40 -10.13
CA LEU A 514 -0.35 -35.65 -10.07
C LEU A 514 0.15 -36.36 -11.34
N HIS A 515 -0.63 -37.28 -11.89
CA HIS A 515 -0.33 -37.94 -13.16
C HIS A 515 -0.32 -36.95 -14.33
N LYS A 516 -1.32 -36.07 -14.42
CA LYS A 516 -1.36 -34.99 -15.41
C LYS A 516 -0.18 -34.02 -15.30
N TRP A 517 0.41 -33.89 -14.11
CA TRP A 517 1.60 -33.07 -13.87
C TRP A 517 2.92 -33.84 -14.01
N GLY A 518 2.89 -35.12 -14.37
CA GLY A 518 4.09 -35.97 -14.52
C GLY A 518 4.77 -36.31 -13.20
N MET A 519 4.07 -36.19 -12.06
CA MET A 519 4.58 -36.51 -10.72
C MET A 519 4.22 -37.92 -10.24
N ARG A 520 3.40 -38.65 -11.01
CA ARG A 520 2.95 -40.00 -10.70
C ARG A 520 2.71 -40.79 -12.00
N ASP A 521 3.08 -42.06 -12.01
CA ASP A 521 2.99 -42.90 -13.21
C ASP A 521 1.55 -43.30 -13.57
N SER A 522 0.65 -43.31 -12.58
CA SER A 522 -0.74 -43.75 -12.77
C SER A 522 -1.75 -42.82 -12.10
N PRO A 523 -2.89 -42.52 -12.77
CA PRO A 523 -3.99 -41.76 -12.18
C PRO A 523 -4.92 -42.64 -11.31
N LYS A 524 -4.67 -43.96 -11.22
CA LYS A 524 -5.55 -44.93 -10.56
C LYS A 524 -5.65 -44.71 -9.05
N CYS A 525 -6.82 -45.04 -8.52
CA CYS A 525 -7.09 -45.08 -7.08
C CYS A 525 -6.65 -46.43 -6.48
N ASP A 526 -6.35 -46.44 -5.19
CA ASP A 526 -6.07 -47.64 -4.40
C ASP A 526 -7.27 -48.59 -4.31
N CYS A 527 -8.49 -48.05 -4.40
CA CYS A 527 -9.71 -48.86 -4.52
C CYS A 527 -9.91 -49.55 -5.89
N GLY A 528 -8.99 -49.34 -6.85
CA GLY A 528 -9.03 -49.92 -8.20
C GLY A 528 -9.73 -49.05 -9.26
N ALA A 529 -10.29 -47.89 -8.88
CA ALA A 529 -10.88 -46.96 -9.85
C ALA A 529 -9.84 -46.40 -10.84
N GLU A 530 -10.23 -46.20 -12.11
CA GLU A 530 -9.31 -45.76 -13.17
C GLU A 530 -8.71 -44.36 -12.93
N LYS A 531 -9.47 -43.48 -12.26
CA LYS A 531 -9.06 -42.11 -11.94
C LYS A 531 -9.41 -41.77 -10.48
N GLN A 532 -8.39 -41.44 -9.71
CA GLN A 532 -8.55 -40.88 -8.37
C GLN A 532 -8.69 -39.36 -8.47
N THR A 533 -9.93 -38.87 -8.58
CA THR A 533 -10.25 -37.45 -8.48
C THR A 533 -10.56 -37.07 -7.02
N ILE A 534 -10.52 -35.77 -6.70
CA ILE A 534 -10.93 -35.29 -5.36
C ILE A 534 -12.38 -35.65 -5.06
N TYR A 535 -13.27 -35.51 -6.05
CA TYR A 535 -14.67 -35.92 -5.92
C TYR A 535 -14.79 -37.42 -5.63
N HIS A 536 -14.00 -38.26 -6.32
CA HIS A 536 -13.97 -39.69 -6.05
C HIS A 536 -13.51 -39.98 -4.62
N ILE A 537 -12.39 -39.41 -4.18
CA ILE A 537 -11.86 -39.61 -2.82
C ILE A 537 -12.92 -39.24 -1.77
N ALA A 538 -13.53 -38.06 -1.89
CA ALA A 538 -14.41 -37.53 -0.87
C ALA A 538 -15.80 -38.16 -0.84
N PHE A 539 -16.34 -38.59 -1.99
CA PHE A 539 -17.78 -38.91 -2.10
C PHE A 539 -18.11 -40.24 -2.80
N VAL A 540 -17.13 -40.97 -3.34
CA VAL A 540 -17.38 -42.21 -4.12
C VAL A 540 -16.50 -43.38 -3.69
N CYS A 541 -15.26 -43.12 -3.28
CA CYS A 541 -14.27 -44.13 -2.96
C CYS A 541 -14.77 -45.06 -1.84
N PRO A 542 -14.83 -46.38 -2.04
CA PRO A 542 -15.28 -47.31 -1.01
C PRO A 542 -14.34 -47.37 0.21
N ILE A 543 -13.11 -46.87 0.07
CA ILE A 543 -12.10 -46.82 1.14
C ILE A 543 -12.18 -45.50 1.90
N HIS A 544 -12.21 -44.37 1.18
CA HIS A 544 -12.00 -43.04 1.76
C HIS A 544 -13.26 -42.17 1.89
N ALA A 545 -14.35 -42.50 1.18
CA ALA A 545 -15.47 -41.58 1.05
C ALA A 545 -16.17 -41.29 2.37
N TYR A 546 -16.56 -40.03 2.51
CA TYR A 546 -17.41 -39.57 3.58
C TYR A 546 -18.82 -40.16 3.44
N GLN A 547 -19.33 -40.76 4.51
CA GLN A 547 -20.61 -41.48 4.51
C GLN A 547 -21.85 -40.58 4.63
N GLY A 548 -21.67 -39.26 4.79
CA GLY A 548 -22.78 -38.30 4.85
C GLY A 548 -23.05 -37.56 3.53
N PRO A 549 -24.04 -36.65 3.52
CA PRO A 549 -24.40 -35.92 2.30
C PRO A 549 -23.28 -34.95 1.88
N ARG A 550 -23.12 -34.77 0.56
CA ARG A 550 -22.08 -33.88 -0.02
C ARG A 550 -22.14 -32.44 0.49
N ILE A 551 -23.32 -31.94 0.86
CA ILE A 551 -23.51 -30.59 1.45
C ILE A 551 -22.68 -30.37 2.74
N ASP A 552 -22.29 -31.44 3.42
CA ASP A 552 -21.49 -31.36 4.65
C ASP A 552 -20.09 -30.76 4.39
N CYS A 553 -19.58 -30.79 3.14
CA CYS A 553 -18.35 -30.07 2.79
C CYS A 553 -18.51 -28.55 2.80
N LEU A 554 -19.76 -28.04 2.78
CA LEU A 554 -20.09 -26.62 2.87
C LEU A 554 -20.55 -26.20 4.26
N THR A 555 -21.22 -27.07 5.02
CA THR A 555 -21.70 -26.76 6.38
C THR A 555 -20.71 -27.17 7.47
N THR A 556 -19.76 -28.04 7.16
CA THR A 556 -18.69 -28.56 8.03
C THR A 556 -19.18 -28.99 9.42
N PRO A 557 -20.16 -29.92 9.52
CA PRO A 557 -20.62 -30.41 10.81
C PRO A 557 -19.50 -31.20 11.53
N PRO A 558 -19.57 -31.39 12.86
CA PRO A 558 -18.53 -32.08 13.63
C PRO A 558 -18.16 -33.47 13.09
N LYS A 559 -19.13 -34.24 12.59
CA LYS A 559 -18.90 -35.55 11.94
C LYS A 559 -18.03 -35.46 10.67
N PHE A 560 -18.16 -34.38 9.89
CA PHE A 560 -17.37 -34.17 8.69
C PHE A 560 -15.95 -33.73 9.05
N ILE A 561 -15.80 -32.91 10.09
CA ILE A 561 -14.48 -32.50 10.60
C ILE A 561 -13.72 -33.72 11.10
N LYS A 562 -14.36 -34.59 11.88
CA LYS A 562 -13.76 -35.84 12.35
C LYS A 562 -13.28 -36.72 11.19
N TRP A 563 -14.10 -36.87 10.14
CA TRP A 563 -13.68 -37.58 8.93
C TRP A 563 -12.50 -36.91 8.22
N LEU A 564 -12.44 -35.57 8.15
CA LEU A 564 -11.29 -34.85 7.59
C LEU A 564 -10.01 -35.08 8.39
N GLU A 565 -10.10 -35.22 9.71
CA GLU A 565 -8.95 -35.49 10.60
C GLU A 565 -8.43 -36.92 10.42
N GLU A 566 -9.33 -37.87 10.15
CA GLU A 566 -9.02 -39.29 9.90
C GLU A 566 -8.57 -39.56 8.46
N LEU A 567 -8.72 -38.59 7.55
CA LEU A 567 -8.33 -38.73 6.15
C LEU A 567 -6.80 -38.66 5.99
N GLU A 568 -6.16 -39.82 5.81
CA GLU A 568 -4.70 -39.96 5.71
C GLU A 568 -4.09 -39.51 4.35
N LEU A 569 -4.85 -38.77 3.53
CA LEU A 569 -4.40 -38.31 2.22
C LEU A 569 -4.00 -36.83 2.25
N ASP A 570 -2.78 -36.52 1.81
CA ASP A 570 -2.32 -35.14 1.56
C ASP A 570 -2.91 -34.63 0.22
N LEU A 571 -4.20 -34.28 0.27
CA LEU A 571 -4.96 -33.71 -0.85
C LEU A 571 -4.51 -32.31 -1.17
#